data_AF-A0A820R6R1-F1
#
_entry.id   AF-A0A820R6R1-F1
#
_cell.length_a   1.000
_cell.length_b   1.000
_cell.length_c   1.000
_cell.angle_alpha   90.00
_cell.angle_beta   90.00
_cell.angle_gamma   90.00
#
_symmetry.space_group_name_H-M   'P 1'
#
loop_
_entity.id
_entity.type
_entity.pdbx_description
1 polymer ?
#
loop_
_entity_poly.entity_id
_entity_poly.type
_entity_poly.pdbx_seq_one_letter_code
_entity_poly.pdbx_strand_id
1 'polypeptide(L)'
;VLNEIQRITVDSSAISEQQQIAFTVSPTSGVSEVQSVQVDVSTFQIGFRGVYTAVLTGRPSASAVQAALNDLPSIYPLSVTVTATSTLYIVTFPDVMGNVPLLTCVSTSTN
;
A
#
# COMPACT_ATOMS: atom_id res chain seq x y z
N VAL A 1 12.73 19.75 6.08
CA VAL A 1 11.29 19.98 6.35
C VAL A 1 11.22 21.13 7.33
N LEU A 2 10.49 22.21 7.01
CA LEU A 2 10.30 23.32 7.95
C LEU A 2 9.22 22.92 8.95
N ASN A 3 9.42 23.23 10.23
CA ASN A 3 8.42 22.98 11.25
C ASN A 3 7.22 23.91 11.02
N GLU A 4 6.02 23.35 11.00
CA GLU A 4 4.78 24.12 11.05
C GLU A 4 4.45 24.45 12.51
N ILE A 5 4.25 25.73 12.82
CA ILE A 5 3.85 26.20 14.16
C ILE A 5 2.45 26.80 14.05
N GLN A 6 1.46 26.14 14.63
CA GLN A 6 0.10 26.66 14.71
C GLN A 6 -0.11 27.35 16.05
N ARG A 7 -0.34 28.67 16.04
CA ARG A 7 -0.65 29.46 17.24
C ARG A 7 -2.15 29.61 17.39
N ILE A 8 -2.66 29.31 18.58
CA ILE A 8 -4.04 29.60 18.96
C ILE A 8 -3.99 30.72 20.00
N THR A 9 -4.72 31.80 19.73
CA THR A 9 -4.92 32.92 20.67
C THR A 9 -6.37 32.93 21.09
N VAL A 10 -6.62 32.96 22.40
CA VAL A 10 -7.97 33.07 22.95
C VAL A 10 -8.07 34.36 23.74
N ASP A 11 -8.92 35.27 23.29
CA ASP A 11 -9.24 36.51 24.00
C ASP A 11 -10.58 36.32 24.73
N SER A 12 -10.58 36.42 26.06
CA SER A 12 -11.81 36.28 26.86
C SER A 12 -11.91 37.35 27.95
N SER A 13 -13.11 37.92 28.11
CA SER A 13 -13.43 38.91 29.15
C SER A 13 -14.27 38.35 30.31
N ALA A 14 -14.58 37.06 30.32
CA ALA A 14 -15.45 36.42 31.32
C ALA A 14 -14.65 35.94 32.55
N ILE A 15 -15.19 36.19 33.75
CA ILE A 15 -14.54 35.89 35.06
C ILE A 15 -14.89 34.51 35.64
N SER A 16 -15.65 33.67 34.92
CA SER A 16 -15.91 32.27 35.30
C SER A 16 -16.51 31.49 34.13
N GLU A 17 -15.66 30.96 33.25
CA GLU A 17 -16.04 30.01 32.21
C GLU A 17 -14.96 28.94 32.03
N GLN A 18 -15.38 27.70 31.70
CA GLN A 18 -14.46 26.67 31.23
C GLN A 18 -14.29 26.81 29.73
N GLN A 19 -13.07 27.08 29.28
CA GLN A 19 -12.72 27.06 27.87
C GLN A 19 -12.23 25.65 27.50
N GLN A 20 -12.97 24.96 26.64
CA GLN A 20 -12.55 23.68 26.09
C GLN A 20 -12.06 23.90 24.65
N ILE A 21 -10.80 23.58 24.40
CA ILE A 21 -10.25 23.53 23.04
C ILE A 21 -10.29 22.07 22.58
N ALA A 22 -11.07 21.78 21.54
CA ALA A 22 -11.09 20.48 20.89
C ALA A 22 -10.23 20.50 19.63
N PHE A 23 -9.18 19.69 19.61
CA PHE A 23 -8.37 19.46 18.41
C PHE A 23 -8.89 18.21 17.71
N THR A 24 -9.51 18.39 16.55
CA THR A 24 -9.85 17.27 15.68
C THR A 24 -8.80 17.21 14.57
N VAL A 25 -7.89 16.25 14.68
CA VAL A 25 -7.04 15.86 13.57
C VAL A 25 -7.82 14.85 12.74
N SER A 26 -8.24 15.24 11.54
CA SER A 26 -8.64 14.24 10.54
C SER A 26 -7.35 13.61 10.04
N PRO A 27 -7.09 12.30 10.27
CA PRO A 27 -5.99 11.66 9.55
C PRO A 27 -6.27 11.88 8.07
N THR A 28 -5.32 12.46 7.34
CA THR A 28 -5.40 12.48 5.89
C THR A 28 -5.51 11.02 5.47
N SER A 29 -6.64 10.63 4.87
CA SER A 29 -6.86 9.28 4.36
C SER A 29 -5.60 8.89 3.61
N GLY A 30 -4.95 7.81 4.03
CA GLY A 30 -3.68 7.42 3.42
C GLY A 30 -3.90 7.30 1.91
N VAL A 31 -2.93 7.78 1.12
CA VAL A 31 -3.00 7.53 -0.32
C VAL A 31 -2.68 6.06 -0.52
N SER A 32 -3.57 5.33 -1.19
CA SER A 32 -3.30 3.94 -1.58
C SER A 32 -2.00 3.87 -2.36
N GLU A 33 -1.06 3.04 -1.92
CA GLU A 33 0.20 2.89 -2.62
C GLU A 33 0.01 2.07 -3.89
N VAL A 34 0.60 2.52 -4.99
CA VAL A 34 0.52 1.84 -6.30
C VAL A 34 1.92 1.50 -6.77
N GLN A 35 2.17 0.22 -7.05
CA GLN A 35 3.45 -0.27 -7.56
C GLN A 35 3.26 -0.93 -8.93
N SER A 36 4.18 -0.63 -9.86
CA SER A 36 4.25 -1.29 -11.16
C SER A 36 5.27 -2.42 -11.12
N VAL A 37 4.85 -3.62 -11.51
CA VAL A 37 5.69 -4.80 -11.61
C VAL A 37 5.83 -5.16 -13.08
N GLN A 38 7.04 -5.01 -13.61
CA GLN A 38 7.39 -5.57 -14.90
C GLN A 38 7.73 -7.04 -14.73
N VAL A 39 7.10 -7.91 -15.53
CA VAL A 39 7.39 -9.33 -15.55
C VAL A 39 7.85 -9.73 -16.94
N ASP A 40 8.87 -10.57 -16.98
CA ASP A 40 9.23 -11.28 -18.20
C ASP A 40 8.26 -12.45 -18.39
N VAL A 41 7.93 -12.78 -19.65
CA VAL A 41 6.93 -13.82 -20.02
C VAL A 41 7.39 -15.26 -19.71
N SER A 42 8.37 -15.43 -18.83
CA SER A 42 8.88 -16.71 -18.38
C SER A 42 8.18 -17.15 -17.10
N THR A 43 8.83 -17.99 -16.32
CA THR A 43 8.40 -18.43 -15.00
C THR A 43 8.92 -17.45 -13.94
N PHE A 44 8.03 -16.91 -13.10
CA PHE A 44 8.41 -15.94 -12.08
C PHE A 44 7.59 -16.10 -10.79
N GLN A 45 8.09 -15.49 -9.71
CA GLN A 45 7.37 -15.30 -8.46
C GLN A 45 7.41 -13.84 -8.07
N ILE A 46 6.32 -13.35 -7.47
CA ILE A 46 6.27 -12.02 -6.87
C ILE A 46 6.39 -12.20 -5.35
N GLY A 47 7.27 -11.42 -4.74
CA GLY A 47 7.54 -11.43 -3.32
C GLY A 47 7.11 -10.14 -2.65
N PHE A 48 6.52 -10.28 -1.47
CA PHE A 48 6.20 -9.18 -0.56
C PHE A 48 6.74 -9.50 0.83
N ARG A 49 7.57 -8.60 1.38
CA ARG A 49 8.19 -8.75 2.72
C ARG A 49 8.91 -10.10 2.92
N GLY A 50 9.53 -10.62 1.86
CA GLY A 50 10.26 -11.89 1.88
C GLY A 50 9.40 -13.15 1.73
N VAL A 51 8.08 -13.02 1.56
CA VAL A 51 7.18 -14.14 1.24
C VAL A 51 6.80 -14.08 -0.23
N TYR A 52 6.87 -15.22 -0.92
CA TYR A 52 6.68 -15.30 -2.36
C TYR A 52 5.39 -16.02 -2.72
N THR A 53 4.77 -15.60 -3.83
CA THR A 53 3.62 -16.28 -4.42
C THR A 53 3.97 -17.70 -4.86
N ALA A 54 2.96 -18.50 -5.15
CA ALA A 54 3.14 -19.65 -6.03
C ALA A 54 3.80 -19.24 -7.36
N VAL A 55 4.45 -20.19 -8.03
CA VAL A 55 5.11 -19.95 -9.31
C VAL A 55 4.07 -19.56 -10.37
N LEU A 56 4.27 -18.39 -10.96
CA LEU A 56 3.47 -17.85 -12.05
C LEU A 56 4.18 -18.12 -13.38
N THR A 57 3.46 -18.64 -14.36
CA THR A 57 4.04 -19.05 -15.65
C THR A 57 3.50 -18.19 -16.78
N GLY A 58 4.37 -17.73 -17.67
CA GLY A 58 3.95 -17.00 -18.87
C GLY A 58 3.46 -15.60 -18.54
N ARG A 59 2.23 -15.28 -18.95
CA ARG A 59 1.56 -14.01 -18.67
C ARG A 59 0.18 -14.25 -18.07
N PRO A 60 0.10 -14.57 -16.76
CA PRO A 60 -1.17 -14.85 -16.11
C PRO A 60 -2.14 -13.64 -16.17
N SER A 61 -3.44 -13.88 -16.01
CA SER A 61 -4.39 -12.78 -15.90
C SER A 61 -4.10 -11.93 -14.65
N ALA A 62 -4.50 -10.65 -14.67
CA ALA A 62 -4.42 -9.79 -13.49
C ALA A 62 -5.13 -10.41 -12.27
N SER A 63 -6.27 -11.09 -12.50
CA SER A 63 -7.01 -11.79 -11.45
C SER A 63 -6.22 -12.94 -10.84
N ALA A 64 -5.45 -13.69 -11.63
CA ALA A 64 -4.61 -14.77 -11.12
C ALA A 64 -3.44 -14.22 -10.29
N VAL A 65 -2.82 -13.13 -10.74
CA VAL A 65 -1.76 -12.44 -9.97
C VAL A 65 -2.32 -11.86 -8.66
N GLN A 66 -3.51 -11.25 -8.71
CA GLN A 66 -4.20 -10.74 -7.53
C GLN A 66 -4.49 -11.84 -6.52
N ALA A 67 -5.02 -12.98 -6.98
CA ALA A 67 -5.28 -14.13 -6.11
C ALA A 67 -3.98 -14.63 -5.47
N ALA A 68 -2.91 -14.76 -6.24
CA ALA A 68 -1.61 -15.21 -5.75
C ALA A 68 -1.01 -14.26 -4.70
N LEU A 69 -1.13 -12.94 -4.90
CA LEU A 69 -0.69 -11.94 -3.90
C LEU A 69 -1.56 -11.96 -2.65
N ASN A 70 -2.89 -12.05 -2.79
CA ASN A 70 -3.81 -12.07 -1.66
C ASN A 70 -3.75 -13.38 -0.84
N ASP A 71 -3.18 -14.44 -1.38
CA ASP A 71 -2.89 -15.68 -0.67
C ASP A 71 -1.65 -15.57 0.24
N LEU A 72 -0.84 -14.52 0.08
CA LEU A 72 0.36 -14.35 0.91
C LEU A 72 -0.02 -14.01 2.36
N PRO A 73 0.53 -14.72 3.36
CA PRO A 73 0.30 -14.40 4.77
C PRO A 73 0.86 -13.02 5.16
N SER A 74 1.78 -12.47 4.36
CA SER A 74 2.30 -11.11 4.53
C SER A 74 1.33 -10.02 4.05
N ILE A 75 0.29 -10.38 3.29
CA ILE A 75 -0.78 -9.49 2.80
C ILE A 75 -2.07 -9.72 3.58
N TYR A 76 -2.43 -10.98 3.85
CA TYR A 76 -3.58 -11.34 4.68
C TYR A 76 -3.49 -10.69 6.08
N PRO A 77 -4.60 -10.22 6.68
CA PRO A 77 -6.00 -10.28 6.24
C PRO A 77 -6.44 -9.15 5.31
N LEU A 78 -5.51 -8.31 4.86
CA LEU A 78 -5.79 -7.26 3.90
C LEU A 78 -5.79 -7.85 2.47
N SER A 79 -6.16 -7.01 1.50
CA SER A 79 -6.22 -7.39 0.09
C SER A 79 -5.64 -6.29 -0.77
N VAL A 80 -4.87 -6.68 -1.79
CA VAL A 80 -4.43 -5.81 -2.88
C VAL A 80 -5.34 -5.98 -4.09
N THR A 81 -5.35 -4.96 -4.95
CA THR A 81 -6.01 -5.02 -6.26
C THR A 81 -4.97 -5.00 -7.35
N VAL A 82 -5.14 -5.81 -8.41
CA VAL A 82 -4.20 -5.86 -9.54
C VAL A 82 -4.91 -5.55 -10.84
N THR A 83 -4.32 -4.66 -11.63
CA THR A 83 -4.69 -4.46 -13.04
C THR A 83 -3.49 -4.79 -13.92
N ALA A 84 -3.72 -5.14 -15.19
CA ALA A 84 -2.66 -5.47 -16.13
C ALA A 84 -2.72 -4.56 -17.36
N THR A 85 -1.56 -4.06 -17.78
CA THR A 85 -1.34 -3.47 -19.10
C THR A 85 -0.67 -4.49 -20.01
N SER A 86 -0.35 -4.14 -21.26
CA SER A 86 0.36 -5.04 -22.19
C SER A 86 1.67 -5.61 -21.64
N THR A 87 2.37 -4.88 -20.77
CA THR A 87 3.72 -5.25 -20.28
C THR A 87 3.90 -5.20 -18.77
N LEU A 88 2.90 -4.71 -18.01
CA LEU A 88 3.03 -4.45 -16.57
C LEU A 88 1.81 -4.98 -15.80
N TYR A 89 2.04 -5.37 -14.55
CA TYR A 89 0.99 -5.43 -13.54
C TYR A 89 1.07 -4.19 -12.65
N ILE A 90 -0.08 -3.57 -12.40
CA ILE A 90 -0.22 -2.44 -11.49
C ILE A 90 -0.91 -2.97 -10.25
N VAL A 91 -0.20 -2.97 -9.13
CA VAL A 91 -0.67 -3.47 -7.83
C VAL A 91 -0.99 -2.28 -6.95
N THR A 92 -2.24 -2.19 -6.49
CA THR A 92 -2.72 -1.16 -5.56
C THR A 92 -2.89 -1.77 -4.18
N PHE A 93 -2.17 -1.22 -3.21
CA PHE A 93 -2.24 -1.57 -1.80
C PHE A 93 -3.27 -0.70 -1.07
N PRO A 94 -3.99 -1.26 -0.08
CA PRO A 94 -4.94 -0.48 0.70
C PRO A 94 -4.16 0.49 1.62
N ASP A 95 -4.71 1.69 1.82
CA ASP A 95 -4.05 2.77 2.54
C ASP A 95 -3.69 2.41 3.99
N VAL A 96 -4.45 1.51 4.60
CA VAL A 96 -4.22 0.99 5.94
C VAL A 96 -2.91 0.22 6.09
N MET A 97 -2.24 -0.18 5.00
CA MET A 97 -0.90 -0.77 5.06
C MET A 97 0.21 0.25 5.34
N GLY A 98 -0.06 1.54 5.18
CA GLY A 98 0.92 2.61 5.44
C GLY A 98 2.09 2.54 4.47
N ASN A 99 3.32 2.48 5.00
CA ASN A 99 4.53 2.41 4.19
C ASN A 99 4.73 0.98 3.65
N VAL A 100 4.51 0.81 2.35
CA VAL A 100 4.58 -0.50 1.69
C VAL A 100 5.97 -0.69 1.06
N PRO A 101 6.71 -1.76 1.40
CA PRO A 101 7.98 -2.03 0.73
C PRO A 101 7.76 -2.44 -0.73
N LEU A 102 8.78 -2.21 -1.57
CA LEU A 102 8.73 -2.56 -2.99
C LEU A 102 8.57 -4.08 -3.16
N LEU A 103 7.68 -4.48 -4.07
CA LEU A 103 7.54 -5.86 -4.52
C LEU A 103 8.81 -6.35 -5.21
N THR A 104 9.20 -7.58 -4.90
CA THR A 104 10.34 -8.24 -5.55
C THR A 104 9.84 -9.19 -6.63
N CYS A 105 10.37 -9.11 -7.85
CA CYS A 105 10.11 -10.09 -8.89
C CYS A 105 11.35 -10.95 -9.08
N VAL A 106 11.19 -12.28 -9.05
CA VAL A 106 12.29 -13.24 -9.28
C VAL A 106 11.90 -14.22 -10.36
N SER A 107 12.74 -14.36 -11.39
CA SER A 107 12.57 -15.40 -12.42
C SER A 107 13.01 -16.74 -11.86
N THR A 108 12.14 -17.76 -11.90
CA THR A 108 12.51 -19.12 -11.53
C THR A 108 13.00 -19.85 -12.78
N SER A 109 14.30 -19.77 -13.04
CA SER A 109 14.94 -20.58 -14.08
C SER A 109 15.05 -22.01 -13.56
N THR A 110 14.23 -22.92 -14.09
CA THR A 110 14.50 -24.36 -14.01
C THR A 110 15.75 -24.62 -14.85
N ASN A 111 16.89 -24.83 -14.17
CA ASN A 111 18.06 -25.47 -14.79
C ASN A 111 17.80 -26.97 -14.91
#